data_AF-A0A151M4X2-F1
#
_entry.id   AF-A0A151M4X2-F1
#
_cell.length_a   1.000
_cell.length_b   1.000
_cell.length_c   1.000
_cell.angle_alpha   90.00
_cell.angle_beta   90.00
_cell.angle_gamma   90.00
#
_symmetry.space_group_name_H-M   'P 1'
#
loop_
_entity.id
_entity.type
_entity.pdbx_description
1 polymer ?
#
loop_
_entity_poly.entity_id
_entity_poly.type
_entity_poly.pdbx_seq_one_letter_code
_entity_poly.pdbx_strand_id
1 'polypeptide(L)'
;MSALALEELSALAAIYCEPDECEVLAVSETHGITFRIQTRVKRLPDTDILLKLLFHLPVSYPSTPPNISVDSEQLTRAQCTSTEDGIWTVLLHLDHMRAKAKYVKTVEKWTSDLRLTGRLMFMGRVILILLQGDRNSIKEYLILQKTSKVDVDSSGKKCKEKMISVLCETKVQTQHKRYQAFEVKEYSTLDELQKEFEAAGLKELFSEFVTGLLK
;
A
#
# COMPACT_ATOMS: atom_id res chain seq x y z
N MET A 1 -31.32 -1.98 -4.64
CA MET A 1 -29.95 -1.47 -4.78
C MET A 1 -29.54 -1.25 -6.25
N SER A 2 -30.28 -1.75 -7.25
CA SER A 2 -29.81 -1.79 -8.65
C SER A 2 -29.80 -0.44 -9.38
N ALA A 3 -30.89 0.35 -9.37
CA ALA A 3 -30.99 1.53 -10.24
C ALA A 3 -30.01 2.67 -9.87
N LEU A 4 -29.97 3.07 -8.60
CA LEU A 4 -29.07 4.14 -8.13
C LEU A 4 -27.60 3.76 -8.27
N ALA A 5 -27.24 2.51 -7.94
CA ALA A 5 -25.86 2.06 -8.08
C ALA A 5 -25.41 1.97 -9.55
N LEU A 6 -26.33 1.68 -10.48
CA LEU A 6 -26.05 1.73 -11.92
C LEU A 6 -25.86 3.15 -12.42
N GLU A 7 -26.65 4.11 -11.92
CA GLU A 7 -26.48 5.53 -12.24
C GLU A 7 -25.13 6.06 -11.73
N GLU A 8 -24.76 5.75 -10.49
CA GLU A 8 -23.45 6.09 -9.94
C GLU A 8 -22.31 5.45 -10.72
N LEU A 9 -22.44 4.15 -11.07
CA LEU A 9 -21.44 3.46 -11.87
C LEU A 9 -21.32 4.09 -13.27
N SER A 10 -22.43 4.48 -13.88
CA SER A 10 -22.43 5.18 -15.17
C SER A 10 -21.75 6.55 -15.07
N ALA A 11 -21.96 7.29 -13.99
CA ALA A 11 -21.29 8.57 -13.75
C ALA A 11 -19.79 8.37 -13.58
N LEU A 12 -19.37 7.37 -12.79
CA LEU A 12 -17.96 7.04 -12.59
C LEU A 12 -17.29 6.61 -13.90
N ALA A 13 -17.95 5.76 -14.69
CA ALA A 13 -17.45 5.35 -16.01
C ALA A 13 -17.26 6.55 -16.93
N ALA A 14 -18.22 7.49 -16.98
CA ALA A 14 -18.10 8.69 -17.81
C ALA A 14 -16.97 9.63 -17.38
N ILE A 15 -16.55 9.59 -16.11
CA ILE A 15 -15.46 10.43 -15.58
C ILE A 15 -14.10 9.77 -15.76
N TYR A 16 -14.00 8.46 -15.54
CA TYR A 16 -12.72 7.76 -15.38
C TYR A 16 -12.41 6.72 -16.46
N CYS A 17 -13.37 6.38 -17.32
CA CYS A 17 -13.22 5.30 -18.30
C CYS A 17 -13.45 5.82 -19.71
N GLU A 18 -12.65 5.34 -20.66
CA GLU A 18 -12.91 5.54 -22.09
C GLU A 18 -14.07 4.64 -22.56
N PRO A 19 -14.63 4.87 -23.76
CA PRO A 19 -15.62 3.98 -24.34
C PRO A 19 -15.15 2.52 -24.34
N ASP A 20 -16.03 1.60 -23.95
CA ASP A 20 -15.79 0.15 -23.81
C ASP A 20 -14.80 -0.28 -22.70
N GLU A 21 -14.26 0.66 -21.91
CA GLU A 21 -13.43 0.28 -20.76
C GLU A 21 -14.27 -0.21 -19.58
N CYS A 22 -15.48 0.32 -19.35
CA CYS A 22 -16.36 -0.13 -18.27
C CYS A 22 -17.62 -0.82 -18.80
N GLU A 23 -17.83 -2.08 -18.44
CA GLU A 23 -18.97 -2.88 -18.87
C GLU A 23 -19.69 -3.52 -17.67
N VAL A 24 -21.00 -3.33 -17.56
CA VAL A 24 -21.83 -4.05 -16.56
C VAL A 24 -22.16 -5.44 -17.11
N LEU A 25 -21.71 -6.48 -16.41
CA LEU A 25 -21.87 -7.87 -16.82
C LEU A 25 -23.13 -8.52 -16.25
N ALA A 26 -23.50 -8.17 -15.02
CA ALA A 26 -24.67 -8.72 -14.37
C ALA A 26 -25.23 -7.76 -13.31
N VAL A 27 -26.56 -7.73 -13.20
CA VAL A 27 -27.30 -7.04 -12.14
C VAL A 27 -28.31 -8.00 -11.55
N SER A 28 -28.24 -8.21 -10.25
CA SER A 28 -29.09 -9.15 -9.52
C SER A 28 -29.54 -8.52 -8.22
N GLU A 29 -30.83 -8.66 -7.90
CA GLU A 29 -31.37 -8.20 -6.63
C GLU A 29 -30.89 -9.05 -5.44
N THR A 30 -30.43 -10.27 -5.70
CA THR A 30 -29.95 -11.22 -4.67
C THR A 30 -28.43 -11.31 -4.61
N HIS A 31 -27.76 -11.16 -5.75
CA HIS A 31 -26.30 -11.28 -5.83
C HIS A 31 -25.58 -9.94 -5.99
N GLY A 32 -26.29 -8.86 -6.35
CA GLY A 32 -25.70 -7.53 -6.50
C GLY A 32 -25.24 -7.25 -7.93
N ILE A 33 -24.20 -6.43 -8.08
CA ILE A 33 -23.76 -5.92 -9.39
C ILE A 33 -22.37 -6.46 -9.70
N THR A 34 -22.21 -7.01 -10.90
CA THR A 34 -20.91 -7.41 -11.44
C THR A 34 -20.60 -6.54 -12.66
N PHE A 35 -19.44 -5.91 -12.66
CA PHE A 35 -18.97 -5.11 -13.79
C PHE A 35 -17.47 -5.32 -14.01
N ARG A 36 -17.01 -5.04 -15.22
CA ARG A 36 -15.62 -5.17 -15.63
C ARG A 36 -15.09 -3.80 -16.02
N ILE A 37 -13.91 -3.45 -15.52
CA ILE A 37 -13.10 -2.35 -16.04
C ILE A 37 -11.93 -2.97 -16.79
N GLN A 38 -11.74 -2.60 -18.04
CA GLN A 38 -10.62 -2.99 -18.87
C GLN A 38 -9.79 -1.76 -19.17
N THR A 39 -8.49 -1.81 -18.86
CA THR A 39 -7.59 -0.65 -19.05
C THR A 39 -6.23 -1.09 -19.57
N ARG A 40 -5.56 -0.20 -20.31
CA ARG A 40 -4.20 -0.43 -20.83
C ARG A 40 -3.17 0.21 -19.92
N VAL A 41 -2.26 -0.60 -19.41
CA VAL A 41 -1.14 -0.15 -18.57
C VAL A 41 0.15 -0.24 -19.37
N LYS A 42 0.85 0.89 -19.51
CA LYS A 42 2.13 0.96 -20.19
C LYS A 42 3.20 0.16 -19.43
N ARG A 43 3.82 -0.81 -20.08
CA ARG A 43 5.03 -1.48 -19.58
C ARG A 43 6.27 -0.91 -20.28
N LEU A 44 7.33 -0.64 -19.52
CA LEU A 44 8.68 -0.49 -20.09
C LEU A 44 9.23 -1.89 -20.44
N PRO A 45 9.71 -2.17 -21.68
CA PRO A 45 9.75 -1.32 -22.87
C PRO A 45 8.46 -1.43 -23.73
N ASP A 46 7.78 -0.29 -23.91
CA ASP A 46 6.70 0.03 -24.87
C ASP A 46 5.67 -1.03 -25.28
N THR A 47 5.25 -1.88 -24.36
CA THR A 47 4.11 -2.79 -24.59
C THR A 47 2.97 -2.47 -23.64
N ASP A 48 1.82 -2.07 -24.19
CA ASP A 48 0.60 -1.90 -23.43
C ASP A 48 0.08 -3.27 -22.98
N ILE A 49 -0.05 -3.44 -21.66
CA ILE A 49 -0.71 -4.60 -21.06
C ILE A 49 -2.17 -4.24 -20.85
N LEU A 50 -3.06 -5.03 -21.42
CA LEU A 50 -4.48 -5.02 -21.13
C LEU A 50 -4.73 -5.72 -19.80
N LEU A 51 -5.28 -4.98 -18.85
CA LEU A 51 -5.76 -5.52 -17.57
C LEU A 51 -7.28 -5.56 -17.59
N LYS A 52 -7.84 -6.70 -17.18
CA LYS A 52 -9.28 -6.90 -16.95
C LYS A 52 -9.51 -6.97 -15.45
N LEU A 53 -10.13 -5.94 -14.89
CA LEU A 53 -10.55 -5.89 -13.49
C LEU A 53 -12.03 -6.25 -13.40
N LEU A 54 -12.34 -7.34 -12.71
CA LEU A 54 -13.71 -7.77 -12.44
C LEU A 54 -14.10 -7.37 -11.02
N PHE A 55 -15.16 -6.58 -10.91
CA PHE A 55 -15.74 -6.17 -9.64
C PHE A 55 -17.07 -6.86 -9.42
N HIS A 56 -17.26 -7.38 -8.22
CA HIS A 56 -18.54 -7.86 -7.74
C HIS A 56 -18.91 -7.13 -6.45
N LEU A 57 -19.92 -6.26 -6.54
CA LEU A 57 -20.50 -5.54 -5.42
C LEU A 57 -21.67 -6.36 -4.87
N PRO A 58 -21.54 -6.98 -3.68
CA PRO A 58 -22.66 -7.73 -3.10
C PRO A 58 -23.81 -6.79 -2.74
N VAL A 59 -25.02 -7.32 -2.61
CA VAL A 59 -26.22 -6.56 -2.15
C VAL A 59 -26.10 -5.97 -0.74
N SER A 60 -25.02 -6.28 -0.02
CA SER A 60 -24.71 -5.72 1.30
C SER A 60 -23.59 -4.69 1.25
N TYR A 61 -23.05 -4.38 0.06
CA TYR A 61 -22.11 -3.27 -0.12
C TYR A 61 -22.81 -1.95 0.26
N PRO A 62 -22.15 -1.03 0.99
CA PRO A 62 -20.73 -1.03 1.39
C PRO A 62 -20.41 -1.76 2.71
N SER A 63 -21.39 -2.32 3.41
CA SER A 63 -21.19 -3.04 4.68
C SER A 63 -20.35 -4.31 4.52
N THR A 64 -20.39 -4.93 3.33
CA THR A 64 -19.47 -6.00 2.92
C THR A 64 -18.58 -5.49 1.78
N PRO A 65 -17.24 -5.67 1.84
CA PRO A 65 -16.35 -5.21 0.78
C PRO A 65 -16.62 -5.94 -0.53
N PRO A 66 -16.26 -5.34 -1.68
CA PRO A 66 -16.44 -5.94 -2.97
C PRO A 66 -15.44 -7.07 -3.19
N ASN A 67 -15.79 -8.05 -4.02
CA ASN A 67 -14.82 -8.98 -4.56
C ASN A 67 -14.21 -8.36 -5.82
N ILE A 68 -12.88 -8.31 -5.87
CA ILE A 68 -12.13 -7.75 -6.99
C ILE A 68 -11.16 -8.81 -7.49
N SER A 69 -11.24 -9.11 -8.78
CA SER A 69 -10.32 -10.02 -9.47
C SER A 69 -9.62 -9.27 -10.59
N VAL A 70 -8.34 -9.56 -10.80
CA VAL A 70 -7.54 -8.96 -11.87
C VAL A 70 -7.00 -10.07 -12.75
N ASP A 71 -7.22 -9.93 -14.05
CA ASP A 71 -6.80 -10.88 -15.07
C ASP A 71 -6.05 -10.16 -16.21
N SER A 72 -5.11 -10.87 -16.83
CA SER A 72 -4.40 -10.41 -18.02
C SER A 72 -3.86 -11.59 -18.81
N GLU A 73 -4.25 -11.69 -20.08
CA GLU A 73 -3.78 -12.73 -20.99
C GLU A 73 -2.30 -12.54 -21.39
N GLN A 74 -1.76 -11.33 -21.21
CA GLN A 74 -0.40 -10.96 -21.57
C GLN A 74 0.59 -11.09 -20.40
N LEU A 75 0.09 -11.38 -19.20
CA LEU A 75 0.91 -11.57 -18.01
C LEU A 75 0.86 -13.02 -17.55
N THR A 76 2.00 -13.69 -17.63
CA THR A 76 2.18 -14.97 -16.94
C THR A 76 2.24 -14.76 -15.42
N ARG A 77 1.85 -15.77 -14.64
CA ARG A 77 1.97 -15.71 -13.18
C ARG A 77 3.40 -15.41 -12.73
N ALA A 78 4.40 -15.90 -13.47
CA ALA A 78 5.82 -15.61 -13.25
C ALA A 78 6.17 -14.12 -13.46
N GLN A 79 5.52 -13.44 -14.40
CA GLN A 79 5.66 -12.00 -14.63
C GLN A 79 4.90 -11.16 -13.59
N CYS A 80 3.75 -11.63 -13.09
CA CYS A 80 3.07 -11.00 -11.94
C CYS A 80 3.89 -11.12 -10.65
N THR A 81 4.67 -12.19 -10.54
CA THR A 81 5.61 -12.42 -9.44
C THR A 81 7.03 -12.00 -9.78
N SER A 82 7.28 -11.32 -10.92
CA SER A 82 8.64 -11.11 -11.41
C SER A 82 9.49 -10.54 -10.29
N THR A 83 10.36 -11.39 -9.77
CA THR A 83 11.43 -11.03 -8.87
C THR A 83 12.40 -10.26 -9.73
N GLU A 84 12.11 -8.98 -9.95
CA GLU A 84 13.18 -8.09 -10.34
C GLU A 84 14.20 -8.15 -9.22
N ASP A 85 15.30 -8.85 -9.48
CA ASP A 85 16.41 -8.94 -8.56
C ASP A 85 16.83 -7.53 -8.17
N GLY A 86 16.95 -7.31 -6.87
CA GLY A 86 17.28 -6.01 -6.31
C GLY A 86 16.64 -5.75 -4.96
N ILE A 87 17.22 -4.79 -4.25
CA ILE A 87 16.72 -4.31 -2.97
C ILE A 87 15.60 -3.32 -3.27
N TRP A 88 14.47 -3.49 -2.60
CA TRP A 88 13.32 -2.60 -2.67
C TRP A 88 13.26 -1.74 -1.41
N THR A 89 12.74 -0.53 -1.56
CA THR A 89 12.40 0.38 -0.46
C THR A 89 10.89 0.56 -0.42
N VAL A 90 10.28 0.44 0.75
CA VAL A 90 8.88 0.81 0.98
C VAL A 90 8.80 1.85 2.09
N LEU A 91 7.98 2.88 1.89
CA LEU A 91 7.64 3.89 2.89
C LEU A 91 6.20 3.68 3.34
N LEU A 92 6.00 3.51 4.65
CA LEU A 92 4.73 3.26 5.28
C LEU A 92 4.39 4.41 6.22
N HIS A 93 3.11 4.76 6.29
CA HIS A 93 2.56 5.67 7.29
C HIS A 93 1.63 4.92 8.23
N LEU A 94 1.79 5.17 9.53
CA LEU A 94 0.88 4.71 10.57
C LEU A 94 0.23 5.92 11.21
N ASP A 95 -1.10 5.88 11.30
CA ASP A 95 -1.90 6.96 11.87
C ASP A 95 -1.65 7.14 13.37
N HIS A 96 -1.66 6.04 14.12
CA HIS A 96 -1.45 6.09 15.57
C HIS A 96 -0.84 4.79 16.09
N MET A 97 -0.02 4.90 17.13
CA MET A 97 0.53 3.77 17.88
C MET A 97 0.23 3.92 19.37
N ARG A 98 -0.70 3.13 19.92
CA ARG A 98 -1.09 3.26 21.34
C ARG A 98 -0.09 2.60 22.29
N ALA A 99 0.45 1.44 21.90
CA ALA A 99 1.41 0.69 22.70
C ALA A 99 2.85 0.83 22.18
N LYS A 100 3.39 2.06 22.11
CA LYS A 100 4.68 2.38 21.46
C LYS A 100 5.80 1.39 21.75
N ALA A 101 6.16 1.21 23.02
CA ALA A 101 7.29 0.35 23.40
C ALA A 101 7.14 -1.10 22.94
N LYS A 102 5.92 -1.66 23.01
CA LYS A 102 5.64 -3.05 22.58
C LYS A 102 5.59 -3.16 21.06
N TYR A 103 5.03 -2.15 20.41
CA TYR A 103 4.93 -2.08 18.96
C TYR A 103 6.32 -2.01 18.33
N VAL A 104 7.17 -1.09 18.82
CA VAL A 104 8.56 -0.92 18.38
C VAL A 104 9.31 -2.26 18.46
N LYS A 105 9.27 -2.95 19.61
CA LYS A 105 9.91 -4.27 19.76
C LYS A 105 9.40 -5.33 18.78
N THR A 106 8.11 -5.27 18.45
CA THR A 106 7.51 -6.21 17.50
C THR A 106 7.98 -5.93 16.08
N VAL A 107 8.04 -4.65 15.69
CA VAL A 107 8.57 -4.23 14.40
C VAL A 107 10.05 -4.58 14.28
N GLU A 108 10.87 -4.26 15.29
CA GLU A 108 12.29 -4.63 15.33
C GLU A 108 12.46 -6.15 15.15
N LYS A 109 11.68 -6.95 15.88
CA LYS A 109 11.69 -8.41 15.74
C LYS A 109 11.35 -8.85 14.31
N TRP A 110 10.28 -8.35 13.71
CA TRP A 110 9.92 -8.71 12.34
C TRP A 110 10.98 -8.29 11.33
N THR A 111 11.55 -7.09 11.47
CA THR A 111 12.62 -6.64 10.58
C THR A 111 13.87 -7.51 10.70
N SER A 112 14.24 -7.92 11.92
CA SER A 112 15.34 -8.86 12.14
C SER A 112 15.05 -10.24 11.54
N ASP A 113 13.89 -10.82 11.84
CA ASP A 113 13.49 -12.17 11.38
C ASP A 113 13.43 -12.23 9.83
N LEU A 114 13.00 -11.14 9.19
CA LEU A 114 12.88 -11.00 7.73
C LEU A 114 14.13 -10.42 7.04
N ARG A 115 15.18 -10.09 7.80
CA ARG A 115 16.42 -9.44 7.33
C ARG A 115 16.18 -8.12 6.60
N LEU A 116 15.18 -7.36 7.04
CA LEU A 116 14.89 -6.02 6.56
C LEU A 116 15.72 -4.99 7.34
N THR A 117 16.12 -3.94 6.64
CA THR A 117 16.83 -2.78 7.20
C THR A 117 15.98 -1.53 7.03
N GLY A 118 16.39 -0.39 7.60
CA GLY A 118 15.69 0.87 7.41
C GLY A 118 15.49 1.66 8.69
N ARG A 119 14.35 2.33 8.82
CA ARG A 119 14.05 3.25 9.93
C ARG A 119 12.59 3.20 10.35
N LEU A 120 12.34 3.19 11.65
CA LEU A 120 11.05 3.62 12.24
C LEU A 120 11.24 5.03 12.78
N MET A 121 10.47 5.97 12.25
CA MET A 121 10.65 7.40 12.48
C MET A 121 9.41 7.97 13.16
N PHE A 122 9.60 8.68 14.27
CA PHE A 122 8.56 9.40 14.98
C PHE A 122 8.79 10.91 14.86
N MET A 123 7.76 11.65 14.50
CA MET A 123 7.77 13.11 14.55
C MET A 123 6.38 13.64 14.95
N GLY A 124 6.24 14.10 16.19
CA GLY A 124 4.95 14.48 16.74
C GLY A 124 3.95 13.32 16.70
N ARG A 125 2.88 13.47 15.91
CA ARG A 125 1.87 12.41 15.70
C ARG A 125 2.16 11.52 14.49
N VAL A 126 3.07 11.95 13.61
CA VAL A 126 3.38 11.21 12.38
C VAL A 126 4.36 10.08 12.68
N ILE A 127 4.02 8.89 12.21
CA ILE A 127 4.80 7.68 12.38
C ILE A 127 5.07 7.10 10.99
N LEU A 128 6.35 7.03 10.63
CA LEU A 128 6.78 6.50 9.33
C LEU A 128 7.66 5.27 9.52
N ILE A 129 7.49 4.27 8.65
CA ILE A 129 8.39 3.12 8.58
C ILE A 129 8.97 3.07 7.17
N LEU A 130 10.29 3.19 7.08
CA LEU A 130 11.04 2.98 5.88
C LEU A 130 11.71 1.61 5.97
N LEU A 131 11.40 0.71 5.05
CA LEU A 131 11.98 -0.64 5.01
C LEU A 131 12.75 -0.84 3.72
N GLN A 132 13.91 -1.47 3.82
CA GLN A 132 14.76 -1.88 2.73
C GLN A 132 15.05 -3.39 2.80
N GLY A 133 14.85 -4.09 1.69
CA GLY A 133 15.16 -5.52 1.58
C GLY A 133 14.57 -6.15 0.33
N ASP A 134 14.57 -7.48 0.30
CA ASP A 134 13.97 -8.24 -0.79
C ASP A 134 12.45 -8.08 -0.81
N ARG A 135 11.87 -8.10 -2.02
CA ARG A 135 10.43 -7.86 -2.21
C ARG A 135 9.56 -8.85 -1.45
N ASN A 136 9.98 -10.10 -1.34
CA ASN A 136 9.25 -11.14 -0.60
C ASN A 136 9.26 -10.88 0.91
N SER A 137 10.41 -10.47 1.47
CA SER A 137 10.50 -10.08 2.88
C SER A 137 9.63 -8.86 3.19
N ILE A 138 9.59 -7.86 2.29
CA ILE A 138 8.70 -6.71 2.45
C ILE A 138 7.22 -7.13 2.41
N LYS A 139 6.84 -8.00 1.46
CA LYS A 139 5.47 -8.53 1.39
C LYS A 139 5.09 -9.29 2.67
N GLU A 140 5.99 -10.13 3.17
CA GLU A 140 5.78 -10.87 4.41
C GLU A 140 5.62 -9.92 5.60
N TYR A 141 6.44 -8.87 5.69
CA TYR A 141 6.29 -7.83 6.69
C TYR A 141 4.90 -7.18 6.62
N LEU A 142 4.43 -6.80 5.43
CA LEU A 142 3.10 -6.20 5.25
C LEU A 142 1.97 -7.14 5.66
N ILE A 143 2.12 -8.45 5.42
CA ILE A 143 1.17 -9.47 5.88
C ILE A 143 1.18 -9.52 7.41
N LEU A 144 2.35 -9.64 8.04
CA LEU A 144 2.48 -9.65 9.50
C LEU A 144 1.86 -8.40 10.14
N GLN A 145 2.15 -7.24 9.57
CA GLN A 145 1.64 -5.94 9.99
C GLN A 145 0.10 -5.88 9.95
N LYS A 146 -0.53 -6.43 8.91
CA LYS A 146 -2.01 -6.46 8.75
C LYS A 146 -2.69 -7.55 9.57
N THR A 147 -2.01 -8.65 9.85
CA THR A 147 -2.64 -9.85 10.43
C THR A 147 -2.39 -10.00 11.93
N SER A 148 -1.28 -9.46 12.43
CA SER A 148 -0.85 -9.61 13.82
C SER A 148 -1.48 -8.59 14.75
N LYS A 149 -1.70 -8.99 16.02
CA LYS A 149 -2.18 -8.09 17.07
C LYS A 149 -1.03 -7.31 17.70
N VAL A 150 -0.54 -6.30 16.99
CA VAL A 150 0.64 -5.51 17.39
C VAL A 150 0.29 -4.36 18.35
N ASP A 151 -0.88 -3.72 18.17
CA ASP A 151 -1.32 -2.59 19.00
C ASP A 151 -2.37 -3.00 20.06
N VAL A 152 -2.91 -1.99 20.75
CA VAL A 152 -4.02 -2.11 21.70
C VAL A 152 -5.18 -1.20 21.30
N ASP A 153 -6.41 -1.54 21.69
CA ASP A 153 -7.59 -0.70 21.49
C ASP A 153 -7.75 0.38 22.58
N SER A 154 -8.85 1.14 22.57
CA SER A 154 -9.17 2.12 23.61
C SER A 154 -9.37 1.55 25.01
N SER A 155 -9.61 0.25 25.09
CA SER A 155 -9.76 -0.48 26.34
C SER A 155 -8.46 -1.18 26.76
N GLY A 156 -7.35 -0.98 26.03
CA GLY A 156 -6.05 -1.58 26.31
C GLY A 156 -5.91 -3.04 25.87
N LYS A 157 -6.89 -3.61 25.16
CA LYS A 157 -6.86 -5.00 24.69
C LYS A 157 -6.11 -5.09 23.36
N LYS A 158 -5.32 -6.16 23.17
CA LYS A 158 -4.55 -6.38 21.94
C LYS A 158 -5.45 -6.40 20.70
N CYS A 159 -5.13 -5.56 19.71
CA CYS A 159 -5.86 -5.42 18.45
C CYS A 159 -4.89 -5.44 17.26
N LYS A 160 -5.42 -5.65 16.05
CA LYS A 160 -4.65 -5.55 14.80
C LYS A 160 -4.47 -4.09 14.42
N GLU A 161 -3.37 -3.78 13.75
CA GLU A 161 -3.25 -2.51 13.03
C GLU A 161 -4.31 -2.45 11.92
N LYS A 162 -4.99 -1.30 11.80
CA LYS A 162 -6.05 -1.09 10.81
C LYS A 162 -5.74 0.05 9.85
N MET A 163 -4.92 1.00 10.25
CA MET A 163 -4.74 2.27 9.55
C MET A 163 -3.28 2.43 9.10
N ILE A 164 -2.76 1.42 8.40
CA ILE A 164 -1.47 1.51 7.72
C ILE A 164 -1.66 1.86 6.24
N SER A 165 -0.92 2.86 5.78
CA SER A 165 -0.87 3.25 4.37
C SER A 165 0.51 2.96 3.79
N VAL A 166 0.54 2.33 2.62
CA VAL A 166 1.78 2.23 1.82
C VAL A 166 1.85 3.52 1.00
N LEU A 167 2.79 4.40 1.33
CA LEU A 167 2.96 5.68 0.63
C LEU A 167 3.69 5.49 -0.69
N CYS A 168 4.76 4.69 -0.67
CA CYS A 168 5.60 4.44 -1.84
C CYS A 168 6.25 3.06 -1.75
N GLU A 169 6.42 2.39 -2.89
CA GLU A 169 7.27 1.22 -3.07
C GLU A 169 8.14 1.46 -4.31
N THR A 170 9.46 1.41 -4.17
CA THR A 170 10.39 1.66 -5.28
C THR A 170 11.66 0.83 -5.16
N LYS A 171 12.34 0.59 -6.28
CA LYS A 171 13.62 -0.12 -6.30
C LYS A 171 14.73 0.81 -5.78
N VAL A 172 15.63 0.28 -4.96
CA VAL A 172 16.80 1.03 -4.48
C VAL A 172 17.70 1.37 -5.68
N GLN A 173 17.87 2.66 -5.95
CA GLN A 173 18.77 3.19 -6.97
C GLN A 173 20.18 3.39 -6.40
N THR A 174 21.16 3.64 -7.26
CA THR A 174 22.56 3.85 -6.85
C THR A 174 22.75 5.06 -5.94
N GLN A 175 21.94 6.12 -6.11
CA GLN A 175 21.98 7.29 -5.23
C GLN A 175 21.29 7.07 -3.87
N HIS A 176 20.49 6.01 -3.72
CA HIS A 176 19.79 5.76 -2.47
C HIS A 176 20.73 5.13 -1.44
N LYS A 177 20.66 5.63 -0.21
CA LYS A 177 21.39 5.03 0.91
C LYS A 177 20.93 3.59 1.12
N ARG A 178 21.90 2.70 1.31
CA ARG A 178 21.66 1.34 1.81
C ARG A 178 21.77 1.33 3.32
N TYR A 179 20.67 1.05 4.00
CA TYR A 179 20.69 0.89 5.44
C TYR A 179 21.38 -0.43 5.80
N GLN A 180 22.26 -0.40 6.79
CA GLN A 180 22.96 -1.60 7.29
C GLN A 180 22.17 -2.30 8.41
N ALA A 181 21.27 -1.56 9.06
CA ALA A 181 20.45 -2.03 10.16
C ALA A 181 19.11 -1.30 10.16
N PHE A 182 18.14 -1.88 10.87
CA PHE A 182 16.91 -1.20 11.23
C PHE A 182 17.13 -0.39 12.52
N GLU A 183 16.74 0.88 12.53
CA GLU A 183 16.89 1.75 13.70
C GLU A 183 15.61 2.55 13.96
N VAL A 184 15.37 2.86 15.23
CA VAL A 184 14.28 3.74 15.66
C VAL A 184 14.83 5.14 15.88
N LYS A 185 14.21 6.15 15.26
CA LYS A 185 14.62 7.55 15.35
C LYS A 185 13.45 8.44 15.74
N GLU A 186 13.73 9.45 16.55
CA GLU A 186 12.79 10.51 16.90
C GLU A 186 13.31 11.84 16.36
N TYR A 187 12.40 12.62 15.77
CA TYR A 187 12.69 13.93 15.20
C TYR A 187 11.82 14.97 15.89
N SER A 188 12.40 16.14 16.15
CA SER A 188 11.70 17.24 16.80
C SER A 188 11.15 18.24 15.79
N THR A 189 11.73 18.30 14.59
CA THR A 189 11.36 19.28 13.56
C THR A 189 11.24 18.66 12.17
N LEU A 190 10.44 19.30 11.31
CA LEU A 190 10.30 18.94 9.90
C LEU A 190 11.65 18.96 9.17
N ASP A 191 12.51 19.95 9.47
CA ASP A 191 13.82 20.12 8.86
C ASP A 191 14.76 18.94 9.19
N GLU A 192 14.75 18.44 10.43
CA GLU A 192 15.53 17.26 10.81
C GLU A 192 15.05 16.00 10.07
N LEU A 193 13.73 15.81 9.97
CA LEU A 193 13.16 14.68 9.23
C LEU A 193 13.49 14.79 7.74
N GLN A 194 13.34 15.97 7.15
CA GLN A 194 13.69 16.21 5.75
C GLN A 194 15.16 15.89 5.48
N LYS A 195 16.08 16.34 6.35
CA LYS A 195 17.51 16.03 6.23
C LYS A 195 17.81 14.53 6.26
N GLU A 196 17.07 13.73 7.04
CA GLU A 196 17.23 12.27 6.99
C GLU A 196 16.86 11.71 5.60
N PHE A 197 15.75 12.18 5.00
CA PHE A 197 15.34 11.74 3.66
C PHE A 197 16.31 12.22 2.59
N GLU A 198 16.81 13.46 2.68
CA GLU A 198 17.82 13.99 1.76
C GLU A 198 19.13 13.21 1.85
N ALA A 199 19.61 12.92 3.07
CA ALA A 199 20.80 12.10 3.29
C ALA A 199 20.61 10.64 2.83
N ALA A 200 19.36 10.17 2.72
CA ALA A 200 19.03 8.87 2.15
C ALA A 200 18.88 8.86 0.62
N GLY A 201 18.95 10.03 -0.03
CA GLY A 201 18.67 10.18 -1.47
C GLY A 201 17.18 10.12 -1.81
N LEU A 202 16.29 10.33 -0.83
CA LEU A 202 14.83 10.17 -0.94
C LEU A 202 14.07 11.51 -0.85
N LYS A 203 14.70 12.61 -1.26
CA LYS A 203 14.14 13.97 -1.18
C LYS A 203 12.80 14.11 -1.91
N GLU A 204 12.67 13.49 -3.07
CA GLU A 204 11.44 13.52 -3.88
C GLU A 204 10.29 12.85 -3.14
N LEU A 205 10.54 11.66 -2.56
CA LEU A 205 9.55 10.93 -1.77
C LEU A 205 9.07 11.72 -0.55
N PHE A 206 9.98 12.44 0.11
CA PHE A 206 9.61 13.31 1.23
C PHE A 206 8.65 14.41 0.77
N SER A 207 8.99 15.08 -0.34
CA SER A 207 8.21 16.19 -0.89
C SER A 207 6.82 15.73 -1.32
N GLU A 208 6.74 14.59 -2.00
CA GLU A 208 5.49 14.03 -2.54
C GLU A 208 4.57 13.45 -1.45
N PHE A 209 5.13 12.65 -0.53
CA PHE A 209 4.30 11.83 0.36
C PHE A 209 4.29 12.27 1.82
N VAL A 210 5.34 12.95 2.31
CA VAL A 210 5.49 13.25 3.74
C VAL A 210 5.01 14.67 4.08
N THR A 211 5.24 15.65 3.20
CA THR A 211 4.83 17.04 3.45
C THR A 211 3.32 17.20 3.64
N GLY A 212 2.51 16.39 2.95
CA GLY A 212 1.05 16.40 3.07
C GLY A 212 0.53 15.81 4.38
N LEU A 213 1.29 14.91 5.03
CA LEU A 213 0.90 14.28 6.31
C LEU A 213 1.09 15.19 7.51
N LEU A 214 1.79 16.31 7.32
CA LEU A 214 2.25 17.22 8.38
C LEU A 214 1.50 18.55 8.39
N LYS A 215 0.45 18.66 7.57
CA LYS A 215 -0.45 19.82 7.48
C LYS A 215 -1.66 19.65 8.40
#